data_AF-A0A948SVM4-F1
#
_entry.id   AF-A0A948SVM4-F1
#
_cell.length_a   1.000
_cell.length_b   1.000
_cell.length_c   1.000
_cell.angle_alpha   90.00
_cell.angle_beta   90.00
_cell.angle_gamma   90.00
#
_symmetry.space_group_name_H-M   'P 1'
#
loop_
_entity.id
_entity.type
_entity.pdbx_description
1 polymer ?
#
loop_
_entity_poly.entity_id
_entity_poly.type
_entity_poly.pdbx_seq_one_letter_code
_entity_poly.pdbx_strand_id
1 'polypeptide(L)'
;MPAAGRRAPGAPAIFARRRAGTLLHVSSLPSAHGIGDLGPAAHAFADWCAAAGQTIWQMLPVGPVGPGDSPYASTSSFAGEPLFISLELLADDGLLLRSALSPRRGEPRVGAEGPVDWAAVRAFKEPRLRQAFDAHRRGRGGLPRAFAAFRRRHAAWLEGWCRFAAARPGAVPDAAFHAWLQWTFDRQWSLLRRHCAARGVLLLGDVPIFVPLDSADVADAPGLFRLDRAGRPEVVTGVPPDCFSRTGQLWGHPHYRWAAHRRTGYAWWVARIRENLARFDALRIDHFVGFVHAYEIAGNARTAMKGTWRPTPGAEVLEAVERACGRLPLVAEDLGAVTPEVVALRERFGLPGMKLVHNAFYGPSSGDLPALHPVDCVAYPGTHDNDTTMGWWRTLPPDARTRYASYVGARDVADAASGLPGSMVRIVLHSPARTAIVAMQDHLGLGPEARMNVPGKASGQWRWRMAPEALRSLDAARMRRSVEAAARL
;
A
#
# COMPACT_ATOMS: atom_id res chain seq x y z
N MET A 1 -36.20 -7.18 -22.38
CA MET A 1 -35.58 -8.52 -22.25
C MET A 1 -34.69 -8.50 -21.02
N PRO A 2 -34.84 -9.41 -20.04
CA PRO A 2 -33.98 -9.46 -18.88
C PRO A 2 -32.57 -9.83 -19.34
N ALA A 3 -31.56 -9.06 -18.92
CA ALA A 3 -30.17 -9.36 -19.18
C ALA A 3 -29.85 -10.76 -18.66
N ALA A 4 -29.37 -11.64 -19.56
CA ALA A 4 -28.95 -12.99 -19.22
C ALA A 4 -27.98 -12.94 -18.02
N GLY A 5 -28.34 -13.64 -16.95
CA GLY A 5 -27.58 -13.70 -15.71
C GLY A 5 -26.17 -14.24 -15.97
N ARG A 6 -25.20 -13.32 -16.01
CA ARG A 6 -23.77 -13.65 -15.99
C ARG A 6 -23.52 -14.31 -14.62
N ARG A 7 -23.26 -15.62 -14.57
CA ARG A 7 -22.79 -16.28 -13.34
C ARG A 7 -21.59 -15.50 -12.81
N ALA A 8 -21.64 -15.06 -11.55
CA ALA A 8 -20.53 -14.37 -10.91
C ALA A 8 -19.26 -15.24 -11.06
N PRO A 9 -18.22 -14.76 -11.73
CA PRO A 9 -17.13 -15.61 -12.17
C PRO A 9 -16.16 -15.93 -11.03
N GLY A 10 -16.50 -16.79 -10.03
CA GLY A 10 -15.66 -17.24 -8.89
C GLY A 10 -14.83 -16.15 -8.16
N ALA A 11 -13.92 -16.49 -7.23
CA ALA A 11 -12.88 -15.53 -6.77
C ALA A 11 -11.52 -15.69 -7.50
N PRO A 12 -10.76 -14.61 -7.81
CA PRO A 12 -9.41 -14.68 -8.40
C PRO A 12 -8.51 -15.67 -7.65
N ALA A 13 -7.49 -16.26 -8.28
CA ALA A 13 -6.71 -17.37 -7.69
C ALA A 13 -6.09 -17.04 -6.32
N ILE A 14 -5.69 -15.78 -6.09
CA ILE A 14 -5.22 -15.31 -4.78
C ILE A 14 -6.31 -15.38 -3.69
N PHE A 15 -7.59 -15.19 -4.03
CA PHE A 15 -8.74 -15.15 -3.12
C PHE A 15 -9.66 -16.38 -3.24
N ALA A 16 -9.23 -17.40 -4.00
CA ALA A 16 -10.02 -18.61 -4.25
C ALA A 16 -9.99 -19.61 -3.10
N ARG A 17 -9.03 -19.49 -2.18
CA ARG A 17 -8.86 -20.37 -1.02
C ARG A 17 -8.57 -19.57 0.24
N ARG A 18 -8.67 -20.23 1.39
CA ARG A 18 -8.30 -19.64 2.68
C ARG A 18 -6.79 -19.40 2.74
N ARG A 19 -6.38 -18.18 3.10
CA ARG A 19 -4.98 -17.75 3.21
C ARG A 19 -4.76 -16.89 4.44
N ALA A 20 -3.54 -16.92 4.96
CA ALA A 20 -3.00 -15.96 5.91
C ALA A 20 -1.93 -15.09 5.24
N GLY A 21 -1.78 -13.87 5.71
CA GLY A 21 -0.75 -12.94 5.24
C GLY A 21 -0.35 -11.90 6.27
N THR A 22 0.74 -11.20 5.96
CA THR A 22 1.30 -10.14 6.81
C THR A 22 1.32 -8.82 6.07
N LEU A 23 0.85 -7.76 6.74
CA LEU A 23 1.00 -6.37 6.30
C LEU A 23 2.31 -5.81 6.84
N LEU A 24 3.26 -5.53 5.95
CA LEU A 24 4.52 -4.85 6.26
C LEU A 24 4.96 -4.04 5.04
N HIS A 25 5.07 -2.71 5.16
CA HIS A 25 5.54 -1.90 4.04
C HIS A 25 7.05 -2.05 3.84
N VAL A 26 7.53 -1.84 2.60
CA VAL A 26 8.97 -1.95 2.25
C VAL A 26 9.80 -1.04 3.14
N SER A 27 9.36 0.20 3.40
CA SER A 27 10.10 1.15 4.23
C SER A 27 10.37 0.66 5.65
N SER A 28 9.52 -0.24 6.15
CA SER A 28 9.59 -0.79 7.51
C SER A 28 10.56 -1.96 7.66
N LEU A 29 11.20 -2.43 6.58
CA LEU A 29 12.20 -3.48 6.67
C LEU A 29 13.49 -2.99 7.37
N PRO A 30 14.20 -3.85 8.12
CA PRO A 30 15.45 -3.51 8.81
C PRO A 30 16.67 -3.48 7.87
N SER A 31 16.55 -2.89 6.67
CA SER A 31 17.71 -2.73 5.76
C SER A 31 18.75 -1.76 6.34
N ALA A 32 20.03 -1.95 5.99
CA ALA A 32 21.16 -1.28 6.62
C ALA A 32 21.22 0.25 6.41
N HIS A 33 20.46 0.83 5.48
CA HIS A 33 20.65 2.20 4.99
C HIS A 33 19.53 3.17 5.43
N GLY A 34 19.00 3.02 6.65
CA GLY A 34 18.07 3.97 7.29
C GLY A 34 16.61 3.87 6.84
N ILE A 35 16.33 3.11 5.79
CA ILE A 35 14.99 2.76 5.31
C ILE A 35 15.04 1.34 4.78
N GLY A 36 13.94 0.60 4.89
CA GLY A 36 13.82 -0.67 4.21
C GLY A 36 13.88 -0.54 2.68
N ASP A 37 14.49 -1.52 2.03
CA ASP A 37 14.74 -1.55 0.58
C ASP A 37 14.54 -2.95 -0.01
N LEU A 38 14.66 -3.07 -1.33
CA LEU A 38 14.43 -4.31 -2.09
C LEU A 38 15.60 -5.31 -1.99
N GLY A 39 16.45 -5.17 -0.98
CA GLY A 39 17.69 -5.93 -0.80
C GLY A 39 17.53 -7.15 0.11
N PRO A 40 18.63 -7.60 0.75
CA PRO A 40 18.65 -8.82 1.57
C PRO A 40 17.54 -8.90 2.63
N ALA A 41 17.18 -7.79 3.29
CA ALA A 41 16.12 -7.76 4.30
C ALA A 41 14.73 -8.10 3.71
N ALA A 42 14.42 -7.65 2.49
CA ALA A 42 13.16 -7.99 1.82
C ALA A 42 13.10 -9.49 1.45
N HIS A 43 14.22 -10.04 0.98
CA HIS A 43 14.33 -11.47 0.68
C HIS A 43 14.20 -12.32 1.95
N ALA A 44 14.87 -11.94 3.04
CA ALA A 44 14.76 -12.61 4.32
C ALA A 44 13.34 -12.54 4.92
N PHE A 45 12.63 -11.43 4.72
CA PHE A 45 11.23 -11.34 5.11
C PHE A 45 10.33 -12.29 4.31
N ALA A 46 10.56 -12.43 3.00
CA ALA A 46 9.84 -13.40 2.18
C ALA A 46 10.15 -14.85 2.58
N ASP A 47 11.40 -15.17 2.96
CA ASP A 47 11.77 -16.46 3.55
C ASP A 47 11.00 -16.72 4.86
N TRP A 48 10.94 -15.72 5.74
CA TRP A 48 10.18 -15.80 6.99
C TRP A 48 8.68 -15.99 6.75
N CYS A 49 8.07 -15.26 5.81
CA CYS A 49 6.66 -15.42 5.45
C CYS A 49 6.35 -16.88 5.08
N ALA A 50 7.17 -17.46 4.20
CA ALA A 50 7.00 -18.84 3.77
C ALA A 50 7.15 -19.84 4.93
N ALA A 51 8.17 -19.65 5.77
CA ALA A 51 8.41 -20.47 6.96
C ALA A 51 7.23 -20.38 7.95
N ALA A 52 6.68 -19.18 8.17
CA ALA A 52 5.56 -18.90 9.07
C ALA A 52 4.17 -19.22 8.49
N GLY A 53 4.08 -19.75 7.26
CA GLY A 53 2.81 -20.06 6.59
C GLY A 53 2.06 -18.83 6.07
N GLN A 54 2.69 -17.66 6.03
CA GLN A 54 2.11 -16.44 5.47
C GLN A 54 2.27 -16.48 3.93
N THR A 55 1.16 -16.70 3.23
CA THR A 55 1.17 -16.84 1.75
C THR A 55 0.86 -15.53 1.02
N ILE A 56 0.57 -14.45 1.76
CA ILE A 56 0.38 -13.10 1.23
C ILE A 56 1.27 -12.12 2.00
N TRP A 57 2.03 -11.31 1.28
CA TRP A 57 2.69 -10.12 1.81
C TRP A 57 1.98 -8.89 1.25
N GLN A 58 1.27 -8.16 2.13
CA GLN A 58 0.63 -6.91 1.77
C GLN A 58 1.54 -5.71 2.04
N MET A 59 1.52 -4.76 1.11
CA MET A 59 2.25 -3.50 1.20
C MET A 59 1.32 -2.31 0.92
N LEU A 60 1.74 -1.14 1.41
CA LEU A 60 1.19 0.16 1.01
C LEU A 60 1.69 0.54 -0.40
N PRO A 61 1.23 1.66 -1.00
CA PRO A 61 1.72 2.11 -2.30
C PRO A 61 3.24 2.29 -2.29
N VAL A 62 3.91 1.87 -3.37
CA VAL A 62 5.39 1.86 -3.48
C VAL A 62 5.93 2.93 -4.42
N GLY A 63 5.09 3.90 -4.77
CA GLY A 63 5.46 5.03 -5.62
C GLY A 63 6.22 6.11 -4.84
N PRO A 64 6.86 7.07 -5.54
CA PRO A 64 7.61 8.15 -4.93
C PRO A 64 6.74 8.94 -3.95
N VAL A 65 7.16 9.05 -2.69
CA VAL A 65 6.33 9.63 -1.62
C VAL A 65 6.07 11.12 -1.82
N GLY A 66 4.90 11.58 -1.38
CA GLY A 66 4.49 12.98 -1.42
C GLY A 66 4.76 13.76 -0.14
N PRO A 67 4.09 14.93 0.03
CA PRO A 67 4.12 15.68 1.28
C PRO A 67 3.82 14.81 2.50
N GLY A 68 4.57 15.04 3.58
CA GLY A 68 4.47 14.26 4.82
C GLY A 68 5.00 12.82 4.71
N ASP A 69 5.76 12.53 3.65
CA ASP A 69 6.32 11.21 3.32
C ASP A 69 5.23 10.14 3.12
N SER A 70 4.03 10.57 2.73
CA SER A 70 2.87 9.69 2.56
C SER A 70 2.94 8.90 1.24
N PRO A 71 2.80 7.56 1.28
CA PRO A 71 2.70 6.76 0.07
C PRO A 71 1.36 6.99 -0.68
N TYR A 72 0.33 7.50 0.01
CA TYR A 72 -0.98 7.82 -0.61
C TYR A 72 -0.99 9.17 -1.33
N ALA A 73 0.02 10.01 -1.07
CA ALA A 73 0.23 11.26 -1.77
C ALA A 73 1.30 11.12 -2.86
N SER A 74 1.42 9.94 -3.49
CA SER A 74 2.54 9.67 -4.41
C SER A 74 2.56 10.64 -5.59
N THR A 75 3.77 11.11 -5.95
CA THR A 75 3.97 12.04 -7.07
C THR A 75 3.93 11.36 -8.44
N SER A 76 3.70 10.04 -8.50
CA SER A 76 3.38 9.31 -9.72
C SER A 76 2.63 8.02 -9.41
N SER A 77 1.57 7.75 -10.17
CA SER A 77 0.81 6.51 -10.11
C SER A 77 1.52 5.31 -10.76
N PHE A 78 2.65 5.55 -11.41
CA PHE A 78 3.38 4.56 -12.21
C PHE A 78 4.81 4.34 -11.72
N ALA A 79 5.53 5.36 -11.27
CA ALA A 79 6.90 5.21 -10.82
C ALA A 79 7.00 4.40 -9.50
N GLY A 80 8.17 3.83 -9.24
CA GLY A 80 8.58 3.30 -7.94
C GLY A 80 9.45 4.29 -7.17
N GLU A 81 9.39 4.25 -5.84
CA GLU A 81 10.19 5.09 -4.93
C GLU A 81 11.70 4.76 -5.03
N PRO A 82 12.54 5.69 -5.54
CA PRO A 82 13.98 5.43 -5.68
C PRO A 82 14.70 5.11 -4.36
N LEU A 83 14.18 5.57 -3.21
CA LEU A 83 14.77 5.26 -1.90
C LEU A 83 14.62 3.79 -1.51
N PHE A 84 13.76 3.01 -2.18
CA PHE A 84 13.67 1.55 -1.98
C PHE A 84 14.69 0.75 -2.79
N ILE A 85 15.51 1.38 -3.64
CA ILE A 85 16.61 0.71 -4.33
C ILE A 85 17.66 0.27 -3.30
N SER A 86 17.99 -1.02 -3.27
CA SER A 86 19.05 -1.58 -2.44
C SER A 86 20.42 -1.20 -2.98
N LEU A 87 21.22 -0.56 -2.12
CA LEU A 87 22.61 -0.22 -2.42
C LEU A 87 23.52 -1.45 -2.35
N GLU A 88 23.17 -2.46 -1.55
CA GLU A 88 23.89 -3.74 -1.48
C GLU A 88 23.83 -4.46 -2.82
N LEU A 89 22.64 -4.57 -3.43
CA LEU A 89 22.49 -5.17 -4.75
C LEU A 89 23.24 -4.37 -5.83
N LEU A 90 23.27 -3.03 -5.74
CA LEU A 90 24.09 -2.22 -6.64
C LEU A 90 25.60 -2.45 -6.46
N ALA A 91 26.06 -2.75 -5.24
CA ALA A 91 27.43 -3.12 -5.00
C ALA A 91 27.75 -4.52 -5.56
N ASP A 92 26.81 -5.46 -5.44
CA ASP A 92 26.94 -6.80 -6.02
C ASP A 92 26.97 -6.76 -7.55
N ASP A 93 26.24 -5.82 -8.18
CA ASP A 93 26.31 -5.54 -9.63
C ASP A 93 27.62 -4.84 -10.07
N GLY A 94 28.51 -4.49 -9.13
CA GLY A 94 29.74 -3.75 -9.40
C GLY A 94 29.52 -2.28 -9.80
N LEU A 95 28.33 -1.74 -9.54
CA LEU A 95 27.99 -0.33 -9.77
C LEU A 95 28.39 0.56 -8.58
N LEU A 96 28.53 -0.03 -7.39
CA LEU A 96 29.07 0.62 -6.21
C LEU A 96 30.23 -0.19 -5.62
N LEU A 97 31.17 0.50 -4.99
CA LEU A 97 32.14 -0.15 -4.11
C LEU A 97 31.48 -0.45 -2.76
N ARG A 98 31.80 -1.59 -2.15
CA ARG A 98 31.27 -1.94 -0.81
C ARG A 98 31.60 -0.87 0.25
N SER A 99 32.74 -0.18 0.12
CA SER A 99 33.11 0.93 1.00
C SER A 99 32.19 2.14 0.90
N ALA A 100 31.39 2.27 -0.17
CA ALA A 100 30.38 3.31 -0.29
C ALA A 100 29.13 3.01 0.57
N LEU A 101 28.93 1.78 1.04
CA LEU A 101 27.76 1.39 1.84
C LEU A 101 27.84 1.91 3.28
N SER A 102 29.03 2.27 3.76
CA SER A 102 29.23 2.85 5.09
C SER A 102 29.14 4.37 5.05
N PRO A 103 28.51 5.02 6.06
CA PRO A 103 28.56 6.47 6.22
C PRO A 103 29.99 6.99 6.40
N ARG A 104 30.34 8.04 5.67
CA ARG A 104 31.61 8.77 5.83
C ARG A 104 31.48 9.85 6.91
N ARG A 105 32.61 10.37 7.38
CA ARG A 105 32.63 11.50 8.32
C ARG A 105 31.88 12.69 7.71
N GLY A 106 30.88 13.20 8.44
CA GLY A 106 30.04 14.33 8.02
C GLY A 106 28.77 13.94 7.26
N GLU A 107 28.58 12.67 6.91
CA GLU A 107 27.32 12.17 6.36
C GLU A 107 26.29 11.87 7.46
N PRO A 108 24.98 11.86 7.13
CA PRO A 108 23.95 11.42 8.06
C PRO A 108 24.21 9.99 8.55
N ARG A 109 23.95 9.76 9.84
CA ARG A 109 23.96 8.40 10.39
C ARG A 109 22.72 7.66 9.90
N VAL A 110 22.94 6.61 9.11
CA VAL A 110 21.90 5.66 8.70
C VAL A 110 22.26 4.27 9.19
N GLY A 111 21.24 3.43 9.43
CA GLY A 111 21.42 2.10 9.98
C GLY A 111 20.19 1.22 9.83
N ALA A 112 20.27 -0.01 10.35
CA ALA A 112 19.18 -0.98 10.34
C ALA A 112 18.11 -0.73 11.41
N GLU A 113 18.38 0.15 12.37
CA GLU A 113 17.53 0.41 13.52
C GLU A 113 16.85 1.79 13.47
N GLY A 114 15.87 1.96 14.36
CA GLY A 114 15.17 3.23 14.57
C GLY A 114 14.13 3.55 13.50
N PRO A 115 13.40 4.66 13.66
CA PRO A 115 12.41 5.10 12.68
C PRO A 115 13.10 5.61 11.40
N VAL A 116 12.36 5.60 10.28
CA VAL A 116 12.81 6.26 9.05
C VAL A 116 13.01 7.75 9.32
N ASP A 117 14.19 8.25 8.99
CA ASP A 117 14.46 9.67 8.77
C ASP A 117 14.62 9.88 7.27
N TRP A 118 13.53 10.27 6.61
CA TRP A 118 13.48 10.40 5.16
C TRP A 118 14.49 11.40 4.61
N ALA A 119 14.79 12.48 5.35
CA ALA A 119 15.78 13.47 4.95
C ALA A 119 17.20 12.91 5.04
N ALA A 120 17.54 12.24 6.16
CA ALA A 120 18.85 11.61 6.33
C ALA A 120 19.09 10.50 5.30
N VAL A 121 18.07 9.67 5.06
CA VAL A 121 18.09 8.61 4.04
C VAL A 121 18.30 9.18 2.65
N ARG A 122 17.59 10.25 2.30
CA ARG A 122 17.75 10.93 1.00
C ARG A 122 19.16 11.46 0.81
N ALA A 123 19.66 12.21 1.81
CA ALA A 123 21.01 12.75 1.81
C ALA A 123 22.10 11.66 1.74
N PHE A 124 21.84 10.47 2.27
CA PHE A 124 22.74 9.32 2.18
C PHE A 124 22.66 8.57 0.84
N LYS A 125 21.45 8.19 0.40
CA LYS A 125 21.24 7.30 -0.75
C LYS A 125 21.39 8.01 -2.09
N GLU A 126 20.95 9.27 -2.23
CA GLU A 126 20.99 9.95 -3.52
C GLU A 126 22.41 10.11 -4.10
N PRO A 127 23.44 10.54 -3.34
CA PRO A 127 24.81 10.60 -3.86
C PRO A 127 25.33 9.25 -4.35
N ARG A 128 24.93 8.16 -3.68
CA ARG A 128 25.32 6.79 -4.02
C ARG A 128 24.59 6.30 -5.27
N LEU A 129 23.31 6.62 -5.41
CA LEU A 129 22.57 6.34 -6.64
C LEU A 129 23.18 7.09 -7.85
N ARG A 130 23.65 8.34 -7.67
CA ARG A 130 24.38 9.07 -8.72
C ARG A 130 25.69 8.38 -9.09
N GLN A 131 26.49 7.95 -8.11
CA GLN A 131 27.73 7.19 -8.36
C GLN A 131 27.47 5.89 -9.13
N ALA A 132 26.41 5.16 -8.75
CA ALA A 132 26.00 3.94 -9.44
C ALA A 132 25.57 4.20 -10.89
N PHE A 133 24.86 5.30 -11.13
CA PHE A 133 24.49 5.72 -12.48
C PHE A 133 25.71 6.14 -13.32
N ASP A 134 26.66 6.87 -12.75
CA ASP A 134 27.91 7.22 -13.45
C ASP A 134 28.71 5.97 -13.83
N ALA A 135 28.77 4.97 -12.95
CA ALA A 135 29.38 3.67 -13.25
C ALA A 135 28.63 2.96 -14.40
N HIS A 136 27.30 2.97 -14.38
CA HIS A 136 26.47 2.42 -15.45
C HIS A 136 26.73 3.12 -16.80
N ARG A 137 26.82 4.45 -16.82
CA ARG A 137 27.13 5.24 -18.02
C ARG A 137 28.50 4.92 -18.61
N ARG A 138 29.47 4.54 -17.76
CA ARG A 138 30.80 4.06 -18.17
C ARG A 138 30.82 2.58 -18.59
N GLY A 139 29.66 1.95 -18.71
CA GLY A 139 29.51 0.56 -19.17
C GLY A 139 29.66 -0.51 -18.06
N ARG A 140 29.73 -0.12 -16.77
CA ARG A 140 29.71 -1.10 -15.67
C ARG A 140 28.31 -1.65 -15.42
N GLY A 141 28.21 -2.85 -14.84
CA GLY A 141 26.93 -3.51 -14.54
C GLY A 141 26.18 -4.13 -15.74
N GLY A 142 26.70 -4.01 -16.97
CA GLY A 142 26.47 -5.00 -18.03
C GLY A 142 25.06 -5.17 -18.63
N LEU A 143 24.16 -4.18 -18.60
CA LEU A 143 22.78 -4.35 -19.10
C LEU A 143 22.20 -3.19 -19.97
N PRO A 144 22.97 -2.56 -20.88
CA PRO A 144 22.47 -1.42 -21.67
C PRO A 144 21.27 -1.76 -22.57
N ARG A 145 21.22 -2.98 -23.12
CA ARG A 145 20.09 -3.45 -23.94
C ARG A 145 18.81 -3.61 -23.13
N ALA A 146 18.91 -4.12 -21.91
CA ALA A 146 17.76 -4.28 -21.01
C ALA A 146 17.22 -2.92 -20.56
N PHE A 147 18.11 -1.96 -20.25
CA PHE A 147 17.70 -0.60 -19.92
C PHE A 147 16.99 0.08 -21.10
N ALA A 148 17.52 -0.04 -22.32
CA ALA A 148 16.87 0.49 -23.51
C ALA A 148 15.50 -0.17 -23.78
N ALA A 149 15.38 -1.48 -23.54
CA ALA A 149 14.11 -2.20 -23.67
C ALA A 149 13.07 -1.74 -22.62
N PHE A 150 13.50 -1.53 -21.37
CA PHE A 150 12.66 -0.95 -20.31
C PHE A 150 12.12 0.41 -20.72
N ARG A 151 12.99 1.32 -21.21
CA ARG A 151 12.57 2.66 -21.65
C ARG A 151 11.53 2.60 -22.76
N ARG A 152 11.70 1.71 -23.76
CA ARG A 152 10.71 1.53 -24.83
C ARG A 152 9.38 0.97 -24.31
N ARG A 153 9.45 -0.02 -23.42
CA ARG A 153 8.25 -0.67 -22.85
C ARG A 153 7.40 0.30 -22.02
N HIS A 154 8.04 1.19 -21.26
CA HIS A 154 7.37 2.08 -20.32
C HIS A 154 7.28 3.55 -20.81
N ALA A 155 7.55 3.81 -22.09
CA ALA A 155 7.61 5.16 -22.65
C ALA A 155 6.37 6.01 -22.35
N ALA A 156 5.18 5.39 -22.34
CA ALA A 156 3.89 6.06 -22.12
C ALA A 156 3.76 6.80 -20.78
N TRP A 157 4.52 6.43 -19.76
CA TRP A 157 4.53 7.15 -18.47
C TRP A 157 5.93 7.59 -18.05
N LEU A 158 6.98 6.87 -18.48
CA LEU A 158 8.34 7.11 -18.03
C LEU A 158 8.87 8.47 -18.48
N GLU A 159 8.51 8.93 -19.68
CA GLU A 159 8.98 10.23 -20.20
C GLU A 159 8.36 11.39 -19.41
N GLY A 160 7.05 11.35 -19.16
CA GLY A 160 6.36 12.31 -18.29
C GLY A 160 6.95 12.34 -16.89
N TRP A 161 7.19 11.16 -16.30
CA TRP A 161 7.86 11.03 -15.00
C TRP A 161 9.27 11.65 -15.00
N CYS A 162 10.10 11.33 -15.99
CA CYS A 162 11.49 11.82 -16.03
C CYS A 162 11.55 13.35 -16.17
N ARG A 163 10.67 13.94 -16.99
CA ARG A 163 10.54 15.41 -17.09
C ARG A 163 10.12 16.02 -15.76
N PHE A 164 9.08 15.47 -15.14
CA PHE A 164 8.58 15.95 -13.86
C PHE A 164 9.65 15.85 -12.76
N ALA A 165 10.29 14.68 -12.61
CA ALA A 165 11.29 14.42 -11.60
C ALA A 165 12.57 15.26 -11.78
N ALA A 166 13.03 15.44 -13.02
CA ALA A 166 14.21 16.26 -13.32
C ALA A 166 13.99 17.76 -13.07
N ALA A 167 12.74 18.23 -13.14
CA ALA A 167 12.38 19.62 -12.89
C ALA A 167 12.17 19.95 -11.40
N ARG A 168 12.17 18.96 -10.50
CA ARG A 168 11.93 19.20 -9.07
C ARG A 168 13.09 19.96 -8.42
N PRO A 169 12.80 20.90 -7.49
CA PRO A 169 13.85 21.57 -6.71
C PRO A 169 14.75 20.55 -5.98
N GLY A 170 16.07 20.70 -6.13
CA GLY A 170 17.07 19.81 -5.51
C GLY A 170 17.28 18.46 -6.21
N ALA A 171 16.48 18.12 -7.23
CA ALA A 171 16.66 16.89 -7.99
C ALA A 171 17.85 16.97 -8.95
N VAL A 172 18.27 15.81 -9.45
CA VAL A 172 19.25 15.72 -10.54
C VAL A 172 18.56 16.13 -11.85
N PRO A 173 19.05 17.16 -12.57
CA PRO A 173 18.44 17.61 -13.83
C PRO A 173 18.89 16.73 -15.00
N ASP A 174 18.71 15.40 -14.88
CA ASP A 174 19.07 14.42 -15.92
C ASP A 174 17.94 13.39 -16.06
N ALA A 175 17.21 13.46 -17.18
CA ALA A 175 16.13 12.53 -17.48
C ALA A 175 16.61 11.07 -17.60
N ALA A 176 17.85 10.83 -18.05
CA ALA A 176 18.41 9.49 -18.14
C ALA A 176 18.70 8.90 -16.76
N PHE A 177 19.09 9.73 -15.78
CA PHE A 177 19.24 9.31 -14.40
C PHE A 177 17.91 8.85 -13.81
N HIS A 178 16.83 9.64 -13.97
CA HIS A 178 15.51 9.28 -13.47
C HIS A 178 14.94 8.03 -14.17
N ALA A 179 15.18 7.87 -15.46
CA ALA A 179 14.82 6.64 -16.18
C ALA A 179 15.58 5.42 -15.64
N TRP A 180 16.88 5.59 -15.34
CA TRP A 180 17.73 4.53 -14.79
C TRP A 180 17.32 4.14 -13.37
N LEU A 181 16.90 5.09 -12.53
CA LEU A 181 16.33 4.80 -11.21
C LEU A 181 15.11 3.89 -11.33
N GLN A 182 14.19 4.21 -12.24
CA GLN A 182 12.98 3.39 -12.46
C GLN A 182 13.31 2.00 -13.01
N TRP A 183 14.27 1.90 -13.93
CA TRP A 183 14.76 0.60 -14.40
C TRP A 183 15.40 -0.23 -13.29
N THR A 184 16.20 0.41 -12.43
CA THR A 184 16.87 -0.26 -11.31
C THR A 184 15.86 -0.76 -10.28
N PHE A 185 14.87 0.07 -9.95
CA PHE A 185 13.73 -0.30 -9.10
C PHE A 185 12.99 -1.50 -9.70
N ASP A 186 12.60 -1.45 -10.97
CA ASP A 186 11.87 -2.54 -11.65
C ASP A 186 12.66 -3.85 -11.66
N ARG A 187 13.98 -3.79 -11.88
CA ARG A 187 14.86 -4.96 -11.85
C ARG A 187 14.93 -5.58 -10.46
N GLN A 188 15.14 -4.78 -9.42
CA GLN A 188 15.20 -5.28 -8.04
C GLN A 188 13.83 -5.77 -7.56
N TRP A 189 12.76 -5.09 -7.92
CA TRP A 189 11.40 -5.53 -7.64
C TRP A 189 11.11 -6.88 -8.31
N SER A 190 11.50 -7.05 -9.56
CA SER A 190 11.37 -8.31 -10.29
C SER A 190 12.16 -9.45 -9.66
N LEU A 191 13.34 -9.17 -9.08
CA LEU A 191 14.11 -10.15 -8.31
C LEU A 191 13.36 -10.58 -7.05
N LEU A 192 12.85 -9.62 -6.28
CA LEU A 192 12.05 -9.89 -5.09
C LEU A 192 10.79 -10.69 -5.42
N ARG A 193 10.04 -10.29 -6.45
CA ARG A 193 8.81 -10.97 -6.88
C ARG A 193 9.08 -12.43 -7.27
N ARG A 194 10.17 -12.71 -8.00
CA ARG A 194 10.58 -14.09 -8.31
C ARG A 194 10.94 -14.89 -7.06
N HIS A 195 11.63 -14.27 -6.10
CA HIS A 195 11.99 -14.90 -4.84
C HIS A 195 10.77 -15.25 -3.99
N CYS A 196 9.78 -14.36 -3.91
CA CYS A 196 8.48 -14.60 -3.28
C CYS A 196 7.70 -15.71 -3.98
N ALA A 197 7.61 -15.67 -5.31
CA ALA A 197 6.90 -16.68 -6.09
C ALA A 197 7.49 -18.09 -5.92
N ALA A 198 8.82 -18.21 -5.90
CA ALA A 198 9.53 -19.47 -5.63
C ALA A 198 9.22 -20.08 -4.26
N ARG A 199 8.63 -19.29 -3.35
CA ARG A 199 8.27 -19.67 -1.98
C ARG A 199 6.76 -19.72 -1.74
N GLY A 200 5.96 -19.49 -2.79
CA GLY A 200 4.50 -19.43 -2.68
C GLY A 200 3.98 -18.21 -1.89
N VAL A 201 4.77 -17.14 -1.81
CA VAL A 201 4.35 -15.86 -1.20
C VAL A 201 3.87 -14.93 -2.32
N LEU A 202 2.62 -14.51 -2.23
CA LEU A 202 1.98 -13.59 -3.17
C LEU A 202 2.09 -12.15 -2.67
N LEU A 203 2.26 -11.19 -3.58
CA LEU A 203 2.35 -9.77 -3.26
C LEU A 203 0.99 -9.08 -3.45
N LEU A 204 0.46 -8.49 -2.38
CA LEU A 204 -0.75 -7.66 -2.42
C LEU A 204 -0.35 -6.18 -2.31
N GLY A 205 -0.48 -5.46 -3.42
CA GLY A 205 -0.21 -4.03 -3.49
C GLY A 205 -1.42 -3.19 -3.12
N ASP A 206 -1.28 -1.88 -3.32
CA ASP A 206 -2.28 -0.90 -2.93
C ASP A 206 -2.24 0.32 -3.87
N VAL A 207 -3.42 0.82 -4.24
CA VAL A 207 -3.60 1.90 -5.21
C VAL A 207 -4.57 2.94 -4.63
N PRO A 208 -4.08 4.16 -4.31
CA PRO A 208 -4.93 5.29 -3.93
C PRO A 208 -5.93 5.62 -5.05
N ILE A 209 -7.22 5.84 -4.75
CA ILE A 209 -8.15 6.20 -5.84
C ILE A 209 -7.78 7.53 -6.49
N PHE A 210 -7.44 8.56 -5.71
CA PHE A 210 -7.09 9.89 -6.20
C PHE A 210 -5.58 10.08 -6.36
N VAL A 211 -5.17 11.07 -7.17
CA VAL A 211 -3.77 11.40 -7.42
C VAL A 211 -3.49 12.86 -7.04
N PRO A 212 -2.34 13.18 -6.42
CA PRO A 212 -2.01 14.55 -6.05
C PRO A 212 -1.94 15.52 -7.23
N LEU A 213 -2.20 16.80 -6.95
CA LEU A 213 -2.01 17.88 -7.93
C LEU A 213 -0.54 18.01 -8.35
N ASP A 214 0.40 17.97 -7.39
CA ASP A 214 1.85 17.95 -7.64
C ASP A 214 2.30 16.53 -8.00
N SER A 215 1.90 16.05 -9.18
CA SER A 215 2.27 14.73 -9.69
C SER A 215 2.59 14.75 -11.18
N ALA A 216 3.40 13.79 -11.62
CA ALA A 216 3.65 13.54 -13.03
C ALA A 216 2.36 13.19 -13.79
N ASP A 217 1.39 12.55 -13.12
CA ASP A 217 0.09 12.20 -13.72
C ASP A 217 -0.68 13.44 -14.18
N VAL A 218 -0.78 14.44 -13.29
CA VAL A 218 -1.51 15.68 -13.57
C VAL A 218 -0.72 16.59 -14.50
N ALA A 219 0.61 16.64 -14.36
CA ALA A 219 1.48 17.43 -15.23
C ALA A 219 1.47 16.94 -16.69
N ASP A 220 1.48 15.62 -16.91
CA ASP A 220 1.53 15.04 -18.25
C ASP A 220 0.15 14.96 -18.93
N ALA A 221 -0.92 14.83 -18.14
CA ALA A 221 -2.29 14.69 -18.64
C ALA A 221 -3.32 15.58 -17.91
N PRO A 222 -3.15 16.93 -17.85
CA PRO A 222 -4.02 17.81 -17.09
C PRO A 222 -5.49 17.77 -17.54
N GLY A 223 -5.74 17.45 -18.82
CA GLY A 223 -7.09 17.31 -19.38
C GLY A 223 -7.91 16.13 -18.81
N LEU A 224 -7.28 15.19 -18.10
CA LEU A 224 -7.94 14.12 -17.37
C LEU A 224 -8.46 14.56 -16.01
N PHE A 225 -8.14 15.78 -15.57
CA PHE A 225 -8.49 16.30 -14.26
C PHE A 225 -9.37 17.56 -14.35
N ARG A 226 -10.12 17.82 -13.29
CA ARG A 226 -10.97 19.01 -13.16
C ARG A 226 -10.15 20.22 -12.69
N LEU A 227 -9.42 20.81 -13.63
CA LEU A 227 -8.60 22.00 -13.42
C LEU A 227 -9.17 23.22 -14.17
N ASP A 228 -9.00 24.40 -13.57
CA ASP A 228 -9.26 25.69 -14.21
C ASP A 228 -8.17 26.06 -15.23
N ARG A 229 -8.33 27.20 -15.93
CA ARG A 229 -7.35 27.68 -16.93
C ARG A 229 -5.97 27.99 -16.35
N ALA A 230 -5.86 28.20 -15.04
CA ALA A 230 -4.60 28.43 -14.34
C ALA A 230 -4.00 27.14 -13.77
N GLY A 231 -4.60 25.97 -14.06
CA GLY A 231 -4.14 24.67 -13.56
C GLY A 231 -4.53 24.38 -12.10
N ARG A 232 -5.40 25.19 -11.49
CA ARG A 232 -5.87 24.98 -10.11
C ARG A 232 -7.08 24.06 -10.10
N PRO A 233 -7.27 23.20 -9.08
CA PRO A 233 -8.45 22.35 -8.98
C PRO A 233 -9.74 23.18 -8.94
N GLU A 234 -10.71 22.85 -9.81
CA GLU A 234 -12.08 23.37 -9.70
C GLU A 234 -12.75 22.87 -8.41
N VAL A 235 -12.52 21.58 -8.15
CA VAL A 235 -12.96 20.85 -6.96
C VAL A 235 -11.85 19.93 -6.48
N VAL A 236 -11.84 19.67 -5.18
CA VAL A 236 -10.89 18.79 -4.50
C VAL A 236 -11.59 17.68 -3.75
N THR A 237 -10.82 16.64 -3.47
CA THR A 237 -11.23 15.41 -2.82
C THR A 237 -11.17 15.52 -1.30
N GLY A 238 -11.98 14.70 -0.65
CA GLY A 238 -12.08 14.60 0.79
C GLY A 238 -13.27 13.74 1.20
N VAL A 239 -13.56 13.74 2.49
CA VAL A 239 -14.75 13.09 3.06
C VAL A 239 -15.47 14.06 4.01
N PRO A 240 -16.80 13.99 4.12
CA PRO A 240 -17.57 14.85 5.01
C PRO A 240 -17.19 14.61 6.49
N PRO A 241 -17.62 15.49 7.41
CA PRO A 241 -17.56 15.21 8.84
C PRO A 241 -18.23 13.88 9.20
N ASP A 242 -17.62 13.17 10.14
CA ASP A 242 -18.12 11.91 10.70
C ASP A 242 -17.82 11.84 12.22
N CYS A 243 -18.09 10.69 12.83
CA CYS A 243 -17.83 10.48 14.26
C CYS A 243 -16.34 10.48 14.64
N PHE A 244 -15.43 10.41 13.66
CA PHE A 244 -13.98 10.44 13.85
C PHE A 244 -13.37 11.82 13.54
N SER A 245 -14.00 12.63 12.68
CA SER A 245 -13.56 13.98 12.32
C SER A 245 -14.71 14.98 12.27
N ARG A 246 -14.70 15.95 13.19
CA ARG A 246 -15.70 17.05 13.26
C ARG A 246 -15.73 17.95 12.03
N THR A 247 -14.64 18.03 11.27
CA THR A 247 -14.52 18.91 10.08
C THR A 247 -14.46 18.13 8.77
N GLY A 248 -14.59 16.80 8.83
CA GLY A 248 -14.25 15.90 7.74
C GLY A 248 -12.75 15.90 7.47
N GLN A 249 -12.36 15.33 6.33
CA GLN A 249 -10.95 15.31 5.91
C GLN A 249 -10.84 15.95 4.53
N LEU A 250 -10.02 16.98 4.42
CA LEU A 250 -9.71 17.63 3.15
C LEU A 250 -8.39 17.06 2.62
N TRP A 251 -8.45 16.19 1.62
CA TRP A 251 -7.25 15.58 1.03
C TRP A 251 -6.61 16.50 -0.01
N GLY A 252 -7.41 17.33 -0.68
CA GLY A 252 -6.90 18.41 -1.53
C GLY A 252 -6.45 17.96 -2.93
N HIS A 253 -6.65 16.69 -3.30
CA HIS A 253 -6.32 16.20 -4.64
C HIS A 253 -7.42 16.58 -5.64
N PRO A 254 -7.08 16.85 -6.93
CA PRO A 254 -8.09 17.15 -7.94
C PRO A 254 -8.99 15.94 -8.22
N HIS A 255 -10.25 16.20 -8.57
CA HIS A 255 -11.14 15.15 -9.10
C HIS A 255 -10.88 14.87 -10.58
N TYR A 256 -11.25 13.67 -11.00
CA TYR A 256 -11.18 13.24 -12.40
C TYR A 256 -12.21 13.96 -13.27
N ARG A 257 -11.79 14.35 -14.49
CA ARG A 257 -12.70 14.77 -15.55
C ARG A 257 -13.20 13.52 -16.27
N TRP A 258 -14.15 12.83 -15.66
CA TRP A 258 -14.64 11.52 -16.14
C TRP A 258 -15.07 11.49 -17.61
N ALA A 259 -15.63 12.57 -18.14
CA ALA A 259 -15.95 12.69 -19.57
C ALA A 259 -14.70 12.57 -20.48
N ALA A 260 -13.54 13.07 -20.04
CA ALA A 260 -12.27 12.92 -20.76
C ALA A 260 -11.76 11.48 -20.71
N HIS A 261 -11.84 10.83 -19.54
CA HIS A 261 -11.53 9.41 -19.43
C HIS A 261 -12.44 8.54 -20.32
N ARG A 262 -13.74 8.84 -20.38
CA ARG A 262 -14.68 8.11 -21.23
C ARG A 262 -14.32 8.20 -22.72
N ARG A 263 -13.90 9.38 -23.19
CA ARG A 263 -13.47 9.58 -24.60
C ARG A 263 -12.27 8.72 -25.00
N THR A 264 -11.40 8.39 -24.06
CA THR A 264 -10.22 7.54 -24.30
C THR A 264 -10.47 6.07 -23.94
N GLY A 265 -11.72 5.69 -23.66
CA GLY A 265 -12.04 4.34 -23.19
C GLY A 265 -11.34 3.97 -21.88
N TYR A 266 -11.14 4.95 -20.99
CA TYR A 266 -10.48 4.80 -19.71
C TYR A 266 -9.01 4.36 -19.79
N ALA A 267 -8.31 4.66 -20.89
CA ALA A 267 -6.94 4.22 -21.15
C ALA A 267 -5.95 4.49 -20.00
N TRP A 268 -6.03 5.65 -19.34
CA TRP A 268 -5.17 5.98 -18.21
C TRP A 268 -5.39 5.04 -17.01
N TRP A 269 -6.64 4.75 -16.66
CA TRP A 269 -6.97 3.81 -15.57
C TRP A 269 -6.55 2.38 -15.90
N VAL A 270 -6.75 1.96 -17.15
CA VAL A 270 -6.27 0.66 -17.65
C VAL A 270 -4.75 0.56 -17.51
N ALA A 271 -4.01 1.58 -17.95
CA ALA A 271 -2.55 1.62 -17.85
C ALA A 271 -2.08 1.58 -16.39
N ARG A 272 -2.71 2.38 -15.52
CA ARG A 272 -2.41 2.47 -14.09
C ARG A 272 -2.54 1.11 -13.39
N ILE A 273 -3.67 0.43 -13.58
CA ILE A 273 -3.90 -0.89 -12.98
C ILE A 273 -2.95 -1.94 -13.57
N ARG A 274 -2.75 -1.93 -14.89
CA ARG A 274 -1.83 -2.87 -15.56
C ARG A 274 -0.39 -2.74 -15.06
N GLU A 275 0.12 -1.51 -14.91
CA GLU A 275 1.47 -1.28 -14.41
C GLU A 275 1.63 -1.78 -12.96
N ASN A 276 0.61 -1.56 -12.12
CA ASN A 276 0.65 -2.07 -10.75
C ASN A 276 0.53 -3.61 -10.69
N LEU A 277 -0.29 -4.24 -11.54
CA LEU A 277 -0.34 -5.71 -11.66
C LEU A 277 0.93 -6.33 -12.29
N ALA A 278 1.78 -5.54 -12.92
CA ALA A 278 3.12 -6.01 -13.30
C ALA A 278 4.04 -6.17 -12.08
N ARG A 279 3.74 -5.51 -10.97
CA ARG A 279 4.52 -5.54 -9.72
C ARG A 279 3.91 -6.44 -8.66
N PHE A 280 2.59 -6.51 -8.60
CA PHE A 280 1.83 -7.23 -7.59
C PHE A 280 0.95 -8.33 -8.19
N ASP A 281 0.61 -9.32 -7.38
CA ASP A 281 -0.30 -10.41 -7.77
C ASP A 281 -1.77 -10.01 -7.56
N ALA A 282 -2.01 -9.01 -6.71
CA ALA A 282 -3.31 -8.39 -6.47
C ALA A 282 -3.14 -6.96 -5.98
N LEU A 283 -4.21 -6.16 -6.03
CA LEU A 283 -4.20 -4.77 -5.56
C LEU A 283 -5.39 -4.49 -4.66
N ARG A 284 -5.17 -3.84 -3.52
CA ARG A 284 -6.22 -3.09 -2.84
C ARG A 284 -6.47 -1.78 -3.59
N ILE A 285 -7.74 -1.45 -3.84
CA ILE A 285 -8.11 -0.11 -4.25
C ILE A 285 -8.61 0.63 -3.02
N ASP A 286 -7.81 1.62 -2.61
CA ASP A 286 -8.13 2.52 -1.51
C ASP A 286 -9.36 3.38 -1.82
N HIS A 287 -10.19 3.63 -0.80
CA HIS A 287 -11.39 4.43 -0.89
C HIS A 287 -12.30 4.01 -2.06
N PHE A 288 -12.62 2.71 -2.14
CA PHE A 288 -13.39 2.12 -3.24
C PHE A 288 -14.78 2.75 -3.37
N VAL A 289 -15.33 3.29 -2.27
CA VAL A 289 -16.56 4.10 -2.26
C VAL A 289 -16.55 5.19 -3.35
N GLY A 290 -15.38 5.77 -3.63
CA GLY A 290 -15.15 6.77 -4.67
C GLY A 290 -15.48 6.33 -6.11
N PHE A 291 -15.59 5.02 -6.37
CA PHE A 291 -16.06 4.47 -7.66
C PHE A 291 -17.58 4.46 -7.81
N VAL A 292 -18.32 4.70 -6.73
CA VAL A 292 -19.78 4.91 -6.81
C VAL A 292 -20.08 6.40 -6.68
N HIS A 293 -19.57 7.02 -5.61
CA HIS A 293 -19.77 8.43 -5.34
C HIS A 293 -18.50 9.04 -4.76
N ALA A 294 -18.14 10.23 -5.24
CA ALA A 294 -17.02 10.99 -4.72
C ALA A 294 -17.52 12.29 -4.11
N TYR A 295 -16.99 12.66 -2.94
CA TYR A 295 -17.35 13.90 -2.27
C TYR A 295 -16.53 15.06 -2.85
N GLU A 296 -17.21 15.97 -3.55
CA GLU A 296 -16.59 17.13 -4.19
C GLU A 296 -16.65 18.35 -3.27
N ILE A 297 -15.49 18.92 -2.98
CA ILE A 297 -15.33 20.14 -2.19
C ILE A 297 -14.81 21.24 -3.12
N ALA A 298 -15.24 22.49 -2.94
CA ALA A 298 -14.74 23.61 -3.75
C ALA A 298 -13.20 23.72 -3.66
N GLY A 299 -12.51 23.96 -4.77
CA GLY A 299 -11.04 23.90 -4.82
C GLY A 299 -10.30 24.91 -3.95
N ASN A 300 -10.97 25.97 -3.51
CA ASN A 300 -10.43 26.99 -2.58
C ASN A 300 -10.88 26.80 -1.13
N ALA A 301 -11.57 25.70 -0.80
CA ALA A 301 -12.07 25.44 0.54
C ALA A 301 -10.92 25.17 1.52
N ARG A 302 -11.12 25.56 2.79
CA ARG A 302 -10.17 25.27 3.89
C ARG A 302 -10.55 24.04 4.71
N THR A 303 -11.77 23.53 4.57
CA THR A 303 -12.28 22.35 5.29
C THR A 303 -13.16 21.52 4.37
N ALA A 304 -13.46 20.28 4.77
CA ALA A 304 -14.35 19.38 4.02
C ALA A 304 -15.83 19.49 4.42
N MET A 305 -16.19 20.46 5.27
CA MET A 305 -17.55 20.61 5.78
C MET A 305 -18.59 20.96 4.71
N LYS A 306 -18.15 21.59 3.61
CA LYS A 306 -19.03 22.07 2.53
C LYS A 306 -18.65 21.40 1.21
N GLY A 307 -19.09 20.17 1.03
CA GLY A 307 -18.97 19.43 -0.22
C GLY A 307 -20.27 18.76 -0.61
N THR A 308 -20.26 18.02 -1.71
CA THR A 308 -21.44 17.32 -2.22
C THR A 308 -21.02 16.00 -2.84
N TRP A 309 -21.74 14.93 -2.52
CA TRP A 309 -21.56 13.63 -3.17
C TRP A 309 -21.97 13.71 -4.64
N ARG A 310 -21.09 13.29 -5.53
CA ARG A 310 -21.34 13.17 -6.98
C ARG A 310 -21.16 11.73 -7.42
N PRO A 311 -22.04 11.21 -8.30
CA PRO A 311 -21.86 9.88 -8.86
C PRO A 311 -20.60 9.83 -9.74
N THR A 312 -19.93 8.69 -9.73
CA THR A 312 -18.75 8.43 -10.56
C THR A 312 -18.98 7.20 -11.44
N PRO A 313 -18.31 7.08 -12.60
CA PRO A 313 -18.54 5.99 -13.55
C PRO A 313 -17.68 4.77 -13.21
N GLY A 314 -17.58 4.38 -11.93
CA GLY A 314 -16.65 3.33 -11.52
C GLY A 314 -16.94 1.96 -12.13
N ALA A 315 -18.21 1.65 -12.41
CA ALA A 315 -18.57 0.46 -13.19
C ALA A 315 -17.93 0.46 -14.59
N GLU A 316 -17.98 1.60 -15.29
CA GLU A 316 -17.39 1.74 -16.63
C GLU A 316 -15.85 1.63 -16.57
N VAL A 317 -15.24 2.15 -15.50
CA VAL A 317 -13.80 2.01 -15.25
C VAL A 317 -13.44 0.54 -15.04
N LEU A 318 -14.13 -0.15 -14.12
CA LEU A 318 -13.86 -1.55 -13.81
C LEU A 318 -14.12 -2.47 -15.01
N GLU A 319 -15.16 -2.19 -15.82
CA GLU A 319 -15.40 -2.89 -17.09
C GLU A 319 -14.25 -2.71 -18.08
N ALA A 320 -13.72 -1.49 -18.22
CA ALA A 320 -12.60 -1.21 -19.12
C ALA A 320 -11.33 -1.93 -18.65
N VAL A 321 -11.06 -1.93 -17.33
CA VAL A 321 -9.93 -2.64 -16.74
C VAL A 321 -10.10 -4.15 -16.89
N GLU A 322 -11.27 -4.71 -16.60
CA GLU A 322 -11.55 -6.15 -16.75
C GLU A 322 -11.36 -6.60 -18.19
N ARG A 323 -11.87 -5.81 -19.16
CA ARG A 323 -11.72 -6.10 -20.59
C ARG A 323 -10.25 -6.11 -21.03
N ALA A 324 -9.43 -5.27 -20.42
CA ALA A 324 -8.05 -5.05 -20.84
C ALA A 324 -7.00 -5.84 -20.05
N CYS A 325 -7.31 -6.29 -18.84
CA CYS A 325 -6.41 -7.03 -17.94
C CYS A 325 -6.93 -8.44 -17.61
N GLY A 326 -8.14 -8.79 -18.05
CA GLY A 326 -8.84 -9.99 -17.63
C GLY A 326 -9.46 -9.83 -16.25
N ARG A 327 -9.72 -10.97 -15.61
CA ARG A 327 -10.33 -11.01 -14.28
C ARG A 327 -9.53 -10.20 -13.26
N LEU A 328 -10.23 -9.39 -12.47
CA LEU A 328 -9.64 -8.38 -11.59
C LEU A 328 -9.19 -8.98 -10.24
N PRO A 329 -7.88 -9.13 -9.96
CA PRO A 329 -7.41 -9.52 -8.63
C PRO A 329 -7.38 -8.29 -7.71
N LEU A 330 -8.55 -7.68 -7.49
CA LEU A 330 -8.68 -6.45 -6.70
C LEU A 330 -9.39 -6.71 -5.37
N VAL A 331 -8.98 -6.00 -4.33
CA VAL A 331 -9.70 -5.89 -3.05
C VAL A 331 -10.31 -4.49 -2.99
N ALA A 332 -11.60 -4.40 -2.67
CA ALA A 332 -12.24 -3.12 -2.42
C ALA A 332 -11.99 -2.70 -0.97
N GLU A 333 -11.32 -1.57 -0.75
CA GLU A 333 -11.35 -0.89 0.55
C GLU A 333 -12.73 -0.22 0.67
N ASP A 334 -13.65 -0.92 1.31
CA ASP A 334 -15.05 -0.55 1.50
C ASP A 334 -15.35 -0.26 2.97
N LEU A 335 -14.48 0.46 3.68
CA LEU A 335 -14.73 0.88 5.05
C LEU A 335 -15.47 2.24 5.09
N GLY A 336 -16.04 2.55 6.25
CA GLY A 336 -16.77 3.82 6.46
C GLY A 336 -18.22 3.78 5.96
N ALA A 337 -18.63 4.78 5.18
CA ALA A 337 -20.01 4.97 4.73
C ALA A 337 -20.38 4.05 3.54
N VAL A 338 -20.52 2.75 3.81
CA VAL A 338 -20.89 1.75 2.80
C VAL A 338 -22.38 1.84 2.49
N THR A 339 -22.72 2.16 1.24
CA THR A 339 -24.11 2.15 0.76
C THR A 339 -24.42 0.86 -0.01
N PRO A 340 -25.70 0.48 -0.19
CA PRO A 340 -26.07 -0.68 -1.01
C PRO A 340 -25.48 -0.66 -2.42
N GLU A 341 -25.29 0.53 -3.01
CA GLU A 341 -24.67 0.70 -4.33
C GLU A 341 -23.18 0.33 -4.33
N VAL A 342 -22.45 0.62 -3.24
CA VAL A 342 -21.05 0.20 -3.07
C VAL A 342 -20.96 -1.33 -2.99
N VAL A 343 -21.84 -1.94 -2.19
CA VAL A 343 -21.92 -3.40 -2.08
C VAL A 343 -22.26 -4.02 -3.43
N ALA A 344 -23.27 -3.49 -4.13
CA ALA A 344 -23.68 -3.98 -5.44
C ALA A 344 -22.57 -3.84 -6.49
N LEU A 345 -21.83 -2.73 -6.50
CA LEU A 345 -20.69 -2.55 -7.42
C LEU A 345 -19.60 -3.59 -7.13
N ARG A 346 -19.22 -3.75 -5.86
CA ARG A 346 -18.22 -4.71 -5.42
C ARG A 346 -18.59 -6.14 -5.82
N GLU A 347 -19.83 -6.56 -5.52
CA GLU A 347 -20.34 -7.90 -5.82
C GLU A 347 -20.47 -8.16 -7.32
N ARG A 348 -20.86 -7.14 -8.11
CA ARG A 348 -20.92 -7.23 -9.58
C ARG A 348 -19.60 -7.65 -10.21
N PHE A 349 -18.48 -7.22 -9.64
CA PHE A 349 -17.13 -7.57 -10.11
C PHE A 349 -16.46 -8.67 -9.26
N GLY A 350 -17.17 -9.26 -8.29
CA GLY A 350 -16.65 -10.33 -7.44
C GLY A 350 -15.44 -9.91 -6.59
N LEU A 351 -15.40 -8.65 -6.15
CA LEU A 351 -14.27 -8.12 -5.40
C LEU A 351 -14.46 -8.42 -3.90
N PRO A 352 -13.48 -9.00 -3.18
CA PRO A 352 -13.56 -9.05 -1.73
C PRO A 352 -13.54 -7.65 -1.13
N GLY A 353 -14.40 -7.42 -0.14
CA GLY A 353 -14.34 -6.24 0.73
C GLY A 353 -13.38 -6.44 1.90
N MET A 354 -13.39 -5.50 2.83
CA MET A 354 -12.55 -5.51 4.03
C MET A 354 -13.38 -5.55 5.32
N LYS A 355 -12.80 -6.20 6.34
CA LYS A 355 -13.38 -6.23 7.69
C LYS A 355 -12.31 -5.99 8.75
N LEU A 356 -12.59 -5.07 9.67
CA LEU A 356 -11.68 -4.68 10.75
C LEU A 356 -12.23 -5.13 12.10
N VAL A 357 -11.53 -6.04 12.77
CA VAL A 357 -11.94 -6.55 14.08
C VAL A 357 -11.84 -5.46 15.16
N HIS A 358 -10.97 -4.46 15.00
CA HIS A 358 -10.91 -3.31 15.90
C HIS A 358 -12.24 -2.56 16.00
N ASN A 359 -13.10 -2.58 14.97
CA ASN A 359 -14.42 -1.94 14.96
C ASN A 359 -15.53 -2.79 15.61
N ALA A 360 -15.27 -4.06 15.90
CA ALA A 360 -16.29 -5.05 16.24
C ALA A 360 -16.93 -4.84 17.62
N PHE A 361 -16.22 -4.22 18.57
CA PHE A 361 -16.59 -4.30 20.00
C PHE A 361 -17.14 -2.99 20.58
N TYR A 362 -17.26 -1.92 19.78
CA TYR A 362 -17.75 -0.62 20.27
C TYR A 362 -19.26 -0.58 20.56
N GLY A 363 -20.04 -1.52 20.02
CA GLY A 363 -21.48 -1.62 20.27
C GLY A 363 -21.98 -3.06 20.37
N PRO A 364 -23.23 -3.29 20.80
CA PRO A 364 -23.80 -4.63 20.96
C PRO A 364 -24.12 -5.33 19.62
N SER A 365 -24.23 -4.58 18.52
CA SER A 365 -24.69 -5.07 17.21
C SER A 365 -23.77 -4.62 16.06
N SER A 366 -22.45 -4.81 16.21
CA SER A 366 -21.50 -4.44 15.15
C SER A 366 -21.48 -5.47 14.01
N GLY A 367 -21.62 -4.98 12.77
CA GLY A 367 -21.44 -5.79 11.56
C GLY A 367 -19.99 -6.21 11.30
N ASP A 368 -19.04 -5.73 12.12
CA ASP A 368 -17.63 -6.12 12.06
C ASP A 368 -17.27 -7.25 13.05
N LEU A 369 -18.26 -7.81 13.76
CA LEU A 369 -18.06 -9.01 14.58
C LEU A 369 -17.51 -10.17 13.72
N PRO A 370 -16.43 -10.84 14.15
CA PRO A 370 -15.75 -11.86 13.33
C PRO A 370 -16.65 -13.01 12.85
N ALA A 371 -17.63 -13.40 13.67
CA ALA A 371 -18.60 -14.44 13.30
C ALA A 371 -19.55 -14.05 12.15
N LEU A 372 -19.67 -12.75 11.86
CA LEU A 372 -20.53 -12.19 10.81
C LEU A 372 -19.74 -11.82 9.54
N HIS A 373 -18.43 -12.05 9.51
CA HIS A 373 -17.62 -11.71 8.34
C HIS A 373 -18.04 -12.56 7.14
N PRO A 374 -18.29 -11.93 5.96
CA PRO A 374 -18.51 -12.67 4.73
C PRO A 374 -17.31 -13.55 4.38
N VAL A 375 -17.54 -14.68 3.71
CA VAL A 375 -16.45 -15.53 3.22
C VAL A 375 -15.58 -14.77 2.19
N ASP A 376 -16.22 -13.97 1.33
CA ASP A 376 -15.57 -13.15 0.31
C ASP A 376 -15.11 -11.78 0.87
N CYS A 377 -14.28 -11.79 1.90
CA CYS A 377 -13.63 -10.59 2.41
C CYS A 377 -12.17 -10.84 2.84
N VAL A 378 -11.47 -9.74 3.11
CA VAL A 378 -10.17 -9.71 3.77
C VAL A 378 -10.35 -9.17 5.19
N ALA A 379 -10.09 -10.03 6.18
CA ALA A 379 -10.19 -9.67 7.60
C ALA A 379 -8.83 -9.21 8.14
N TYR A 380 -8.87 -8.16 8.97
CA TYR A 380 -7.72 -7.58 9.65
C TYR A 380 -8.04 -7.33 11.12
N PRO A 381 -7.04 -7.32 12.03
CA PRO A 381 -7.18 -6.63 13.31
C PRO A 381 -7.54 -5.16 13.06
N GLY A 382 -6.60 -4.45 12.43
CA GLY A 382 -6.68 -3.10 11.91
C GLY A 382 -5.69 -2.97 10.74
N THR A 383 -5.72 -1.83 10.06
CA THR A 383 -4.82 -1.50 8.95
C THR A 383 -3.65 -0.62 9.42
N HIS A 384 -2.90 -0.06 8.47
CA HIS A 384 -1.86 0.94 8.73
C HIS A 384 -2.39 2.27 9.29
N ASP A 385 -3.68 2.56 9.14
CA ASP A 385 -4.35 3.75 9.68
C ASP A 385 -4.85 3.55 11.11
N ASN A 386 -5.03 2.29 11.52
CA ASN A 386 -5.41 1.93 12.87
C ASN A 386 -4.18 1.95 13.79
N ASP A 387 -4.45 2.01 15.10
CA ASP A 387 -3.41 1.74 16.08
C ASP A 387 -3.04 0.24 16.05
N THR A 388 -1.92 -0.10 16.68
CA THR A 388 -1.62 -1.51 17.03
C THR A 388 -2.73 -2.08 17.91
N THR A 389 -2.89 -3.40 17.97
CA THR A 389 -3.88 -4.03 18.87
C THR A 389 -3.65 -3.63 20.33
N MET A 390 -2.40 -3.47 20.75
CA MET A 390 -2.07 -2.98 22.09
C MET A 390 -2.50 -1.53 22.30
N GLY A 391 -2.29 -0.64 21.32
CA GLY A 391 -2.73 0.75 21.38
C GLY A 391 -4.26 0.87 21.31
N TRP A 392 -4.91 0.12 20.43
CA TRP A 392 -6.36 0.00 20.34
C TRP A 392 -6.96 -0.41 21.69
N TRP A 393 -6.44 -1.46 22.32
CA TRP A 393 -6.91 -1.90 23.63
C TRP A 393 -6.83 -0.81 24.69
N ARG A 394 -5.75 -0.02 24.71
CA ARG A 394 -5.59 1.10 25.66
C ARG A 394 -6.67 2.17 25.49
N THR A 395 -7.23 2.34 24.29
CA THR A 395 -8.24 3.36 23.97
C THR A 395 -9.68 2.86 24.02
N LEU A 396 -9.91 1.54 24.14
CA LEU A 396 -11.25 0.98 24.23
C LEU A 396 -11.99 1.45 25.50
N PRO A 397 -13.25 1.91 25.37
CA PRO A 397 -14.13 2.14 26.51
C PRO A 397 -14.36 0.88 27.35
N PRO A 398 -14.65 0.99 28.66
CA PRO A 398 -14.86 -0.15 29.55
C PRO A 398 -15.84 -1.20 29.00
N ASP A 399 -17.01 -0.78 28.51
CA ASP A 399 -18.01 -1.70 27.96
C ASP A 399 -17.51 -2.47 26.73
N ALA A 400 -16.71 -1.82 25.89
CA ALA A 400 -16.13 -2.45 24.71
C ALA A 400 -15.06 -3.48 25.08
N ARG A 401 -14.26 -3.20 26.14
CA ARG A 401 -13.31 -4.18 26.70
C ARG A 401 -14.03 -5.39 27.29
N THR A 402 -15.13 -5.18 28.02
CA THR A 402 -15.95 -6.27 28.56
C THR A 402 -16.53 -7.15 27.45
N ARG A 403 -17.02 -6.54 26.35
CA ARG A 403 -17.47 -7.28 25.17
C ARG A 403 -16.35 -8.10 24.52
N TYR A 404 -15.17 -7.52 24.32
CA TYR A 404 -14.02 -8.25 23.79
C TYR A 404 -13.62 -9.42 24.69
N ALA A 405 -13.49 -9.18 26.00
CA ALA A 405 -13.11 -10.20 26.97
C ALA A 405 -14.15 -11.33 27.07
N SER A 406 -15.43 -11.01 26.90
CA SER A 406 -16.51 -12.01 26.82
C SER A 406 -16.42 -12.83 25.53
N TYR A 407 -15.99 -12.23 24.43
CA TYR A 407 -15.84 -12.90 23.14
C TYR A 407 -14.66 -13.89 23.12
N VAL A 408 -13.50 -13.50 23.66
CA VAL A 408 -12.30 -14.36 23.68
C VAL A 408 -12.20 -15.24 24.94
N GLY A 409 -13.00 -14.94 25.97
CA GLY A 409 -12.88 -15.53 27.30
C GLY A 409 -11.86 -14.78 28.17
N ALA A 410 -12.23 -14.47 29.43
CA ALA A 410 -11.45 -13.60 30.31
C ALA A 410 -9.99 -14.06 30.55
N ARG A 411 -9.72 -15.36 30.50
CA ARG A 411 -8.36 -15.93 30.67
C ARG A 411 -7.42 -15.58 29.51
N ASP A 412 -7.94 -15.41 28.31
CA ASP A 412 -7.14 -15.07 27.12
C ASP A 412 -6.69 -13.60 27.10
N VAL A 413 -7.34 -12.73 27.90
CA VAL A 413 -6.99 -11.31 28.02
C VAL A 413 -6.04 -11.05 29.21
N ALA A 414 -6.05 -11.93 30.21
CA ALA A 414 -5.34 -11.72 31.48
C ALA A 414 -3.80 -11.75 31.35
N ASP A 415 -3.25 -12.31 30.27
CA ASP A 415 -1.83 -12.20 29.92
C ASP A 415 -1.65 -11.11 28.85
N ALA A 416 -1.34 -9.89 29.27
CA ALA A 416 -1.19 -8.75 28.36
C ALA A 416 0.07 -8.83 27.46
N ALA A 417 1.05 -9.67 27.79
CA ALA A 417 2.32 -9.77 27.05
C ALA A 417 2.25 -10.79 25.89
N SER A 418 1.38 -11.80 25.97
CA SER A 418 1.20 -12.80 24.90
C SER A 418 -0.25 -13.09 24.52
N GLY A 419 -1.20 -12.80 25.40
CA GLY A 419 -2.62 -13.13 25.26
C GLY A 419 -3.41 -12.16 24.39
N LEU A 420 -3.21 -10.84 24.52
CA LEU A 420 -4.01 -9.87 23.76
C LEU A 420 -3.69 -9.84 22.26
N PRO A 421 -2.45 -9.56 21.80
CA PRO A 421 -2.12 -9.64 20.37
C PRO A 421 -2.35 -11.05 19.82
N GLY A 422 -1.98 -12.08 20.59
CA GLY A 422 -2.20 -13.49 20.21
C GLY A 422 -3.68 -13.84 20.01
N SER A 423 -4.58 -13.40 20.91
CA SER A 423 -6.02 -13.61 20.78
C SER A 423 -6.58 -12.90 19.56
N MET A 424 -6.15 -11.67 19.29
CA MET A 424 -6.56 -10.92 18.10
C MET A 424 -6.11 -11.62 16.81
N VAL A 425 -4.86 -12.10 16.75
CA VAL A 425 -4.37 -12.91 15.62
C VAL A 425 -5.20 -14.18 15.46
N ARG A 426 -5.51 -14.89 16.55
CA ARG A 426 -6.37 -16.09 16.51
C ARG A 426 -7.77 -15.76 15.98
N ILE A 427 -8.40 -14.67 16.41
CA ILE A 427 -9.71 -14.22 15.94
C ILE A 427 -9.71 -14.05 14.43
N VAL A 428 -8.73 -13.32 13.89
CA VAL A 428 -8.66 -13.03 12.45
C VAL A 428 -8.37 -14.31 11.65
N LEU A 429 -7.45 -15.16 12.12
CA LEU A 429 -7.17 -16.45 11.48
C LEU A 429 -8.39 -17.37 11.49
N HIS A 430 -9.17 -17.45 12.57
CA HIS A 430 -10.32 -18.35 12.64
C HIS A 430 -11.62 -17.76 12.07
N SER A 431 -11.60 -16.51 11.59
CA SER A 431 -12.75 -15.90 10.91
C SER A 431 -13.18 -16.69 9.65
N PRO A 432 -14.45 -16.57 9.23
CA PRO A 432 -14.94 -17.14 7.96
C PRO A 432 -14.24 -16.56 6.71
N ALA A 433 -13.64 -15.36 6.82
CA ALA A 433 -12.99 -14.66 5.72
C ALA A 433 -11.95 -15.54 5.02
N ARG A 434 -11.97 -15.57 3.68
CA ARG A 434 -10.96 -16.30 2.89
C ARG A 434 -9.57 -15.73 3.09
N THR A 435 -9.42 -14.44 3.29
CA THR A 435 -8.11 -13.84 3.51
C THR A 435 -8.03 -13.23 4.91
N ALA A 436 -7.01 -13.62 5.66
CA ALA A 436 -6.68 -13.04 6.96
C ALA A 436 -5.33 -12.33 6.84
N ILE A 437 -5.28 -11.03 7.15
CA ILE A 437 -4.03 -10.26 7.11
C ILE A 437 -3.80 -9.58 8.46
N VAL A 438 -2.58 -9.75 8.99
CA VAL A 438 -2.17 -9.19 10.28
C VAL A 438 -0.98 -8.27 10.07
N ALA A 439 -0.99 -7.09 10.68
CA ALA A 439 0.14 -6.17 10.63
C ALA A 439 1.34 -6.74 11.40
N MET A 440 2.56 -6.51 10.91
CA MET A 440 3.76 -7.03 11.57
C MET A 440 3.90 -6.56 13.03
N GLN A 441 3.42 -5.36 13.33
CA GLN A 441 3.35 -4.82 14.69
C GLN A 441 2.54 -5.72 15.64
N ASP A 442 1.43 -6.28 15.17
CA ASP A 442 0.56 -7.16 15.97
C ASP A 442 1.21 -8.54 16.15
N HIS A 443 1.90 -9.07 15.14
CA HIS A 443 2.70 -10.29 15.29
C HIS A 443 3.78 -10.12 16.36
N LEU A 444 4.41 -8.95 16.40
CA LEU A 444 5.45 -8.60 17.37
C LEU A 444 4.90 -8.13 18.74
N GLY A 445 3.58 -7.96 18.88
CA GLY A 445 2.96 -7.49 20.11
C GLY A 445 3.35 -6.06 20.51
N LEU A 446 3.66 -5.20 19.54
CA LEU A 446 4.13 -3.84 19.79
C LEU A 446 3.00 -2.89 20.21
N GLY A 447 3.36 -1.83 20.94
CA GLY A 447 2.47 -0.78 21.40
C GLY A 447 2.23 0.34 20.38
N PRO A 448 1.50 1.39 20.78
CA PRO A 448 1.14 2.52 19.91
C PRO A 448 2.34 3.31 19.36
N GLU A 449 3.53 3.17 19.96
CA GLU A 449 4.79 3.70 19.42
C GLU A 449 5.15 3.10 18.05
N ALA A 450 4.59 1.94 17.70
CA ALA A 450 4.80 1.27 16.43
C ALA A 450 3.72 1.58 15.36
N ARG A 451 2.78 2.47 15.67
CA ARG A 451 1.70 2.85 14.74
C ARG A 451 2.27 3.47 13.46
N MET A 452 1.77 3.02 12.30
CA MET A 452 2.28 3.46 11.00
C MET A 452 1.75 4.84 10.61
N ASN A 453 0.44 5.06 10.79
CA ASN A 453 -0.21 6.32 10.47
C ASN A 453 -1.33 6.67 11.46
N VAL A 454 -1.49 7.97 11.71
CA VAL A 454 -2.65 8.57 12.36
C VAL A 454 -3.34 9.47 11.33
N PRO A 455 -4.49 9.06 10.77
CA PRO A 455 -5.24 9.85 9.81
C PRO A 455 -5.48 11.28 10.30
N GLY A 456 -5.34 12.25 9.39
CA GLY A 456 -5.48 13.68 9.69
C GLY A 456 -4.22 14.37 10.24
N LYS A 457 -3.15 13.64 10.60
CA LYS A 457 -1.85 14.26 10.93
C LYS A 457 -1.01 14.48 9.67
N ALA A 458 -0.52 15.70 9.48
CA ALA A 458 0.20 16.09 8.26
C ALA A 458 1.68 15.62 8.22
N SER A 459 2.28 15.27 9.35
CA SER A 459 3.70 14.90 9.42
C SER A 459 4.02 13.91 10.55
N GLY A 460 5.23 13.34 10.51
CA GLY A 460 5.73 12.40 11.51
C GLY A 460 5.18 10.97 11.39
N GLN A 461 4.46 10.67 10.30
CA GLN A 461 3.87 9.37 9.99
C GLN A 461 4.79 8.57 9.05
N TRP A 462 4.48 7.29 8.82
CA TRP A 462 5.18 6.43 7.85
C TRP A 462 6.64 6.13 8.20
N ARG A 463 6.98 6.23 9.49
CA ARG A 463 8.37 6.13 9.98
C ARG A 463 8.69 4.80 10.68
N TRP A 464 7.69 4.02 11.07
CA TRP A 464 7.95 2.81 11.83
C TRP A 464 8.75 1.78 11.02
N ARG A 465 9.75 1.17 11.68
CA ARG A 465 10.57 0.09 11.13
C ARG A 465 10.64 -1.06 12.12
N MET A 466 10.63 -2.27 11.58
CA MET A 466 10.90 -3.50 12.31
C MET A 466 12.37 -3.53 12.74
N ALA A 467 12.64 -4.02 13.96
CA ALA A 467 14.02 -4.22 14.44
C ALA A 467 14.71 -5.39 13.71
N PRO A 468 16.05 -5.37 13.52
CA PRO A 468 16.77 -6.44 12.82
C PRO A 468 16.61 -7.84 13.43
N GLU A 469 16.43 -7.93 14.74
CA GLU A 469 16.27 -9.16 15.52
C GLU A 469 14.83 -9.69 15.50
N ALA A 470 13.86 -8.88 15.05
CA ALA A 470 12.44 -9.15 15.23
C ALA A 470 11.96 -10.44 14.55
N LEU A 471 12.52 -10.81 13.39
CA LEU A 471 12.17 -12.09 12.76
C LEU A 471 12.70 -13.29 13.56
N ARG A 472 13.81 -13.13 14.29
CA ARG A 472 14.39 -14.19 15.13
C ARG A 472 13.64 -14.35 16.45
N SER A 473 12.97 -13.30 16.93
CA SER A 473 12.14 -13.38 18.15
C SER A 473 10.78 -14.05 17.91
N LEU A 474 10.35 -14.18 16.66
CA LEU A 474 9.12 -14.86 16.29
C LEU A 474 9.37 -16.34 15.99
N ASP A 475 8.67 -17.23 16.70
CA ASP A 475 8.64 -18.66 16.37
C ASP A 475 7.80 -18.90 15.11
N ALA A 476 8.45 -18.88 13.95
CA ALA A 476 7.82 -19.13 12.66
C ALA A 476 7.11 -20.50 12.61
N ALA A 477 7.65 -21.53 13.27
CA ALA A 477 7.02 -22.86 13.31
C ALA A 477 5.72 -22.83 14.11
N ARG A 478 5.68 -22.13 15.24
CA ARG A 478 4.44 -21.90 16.00
C ARG A 478 3.42 -21.10 15.21
N MET A 479 3.86 -20.06 14.50
CA MET A 479 2.96 -19.28 13.64
C MET A 479 2.37 -20.16 12.53
N ARG A 480 3.20 -20.98 11.88
CA ARG A 480 2.75 -21.93 10.86
C ARG A 480 1.71 -22.90 11.40
N ARG A 481 1.92 -23.48 12.60
CA ARG A 481 0.92 -24.35 13.25
C ARG A 481 -0.41 -23.64 13.49
N SER A 482 -0.39 -22.35 13.85
CA SER A 482 -1.62 -21.55 13.99
C SER A 482 -2.33 -21.33 12.65
N VAL A 483 -1.58 -21.11 11.56
CA VAL A 483 -2.14 -20.98 10.20
C VAL A 483 -2.72 -22.31 9.73
N GLU A 484 -2.04 -23.42 10.01
CA GLU A 484 -2.49 -24.78 9.70
C GLU A 484 -3.78 -25.12 10.45
N ALA A 485 -3.83 -24.88 11.76
CA ALA A 485 -5.02 -25.09 12.58
C ALA A 485 -6.23 -24.27 12.10
N ALA A 486 -5.99 -23.10 11.49
CA ALA A 486 -7.02 -22.26 10.89
C ALA A 486 -7.39 -22.63 9.44
N ALA A 487 -6.82 -23.72 8.91
CA ALA A 487 -6.96 -24.23 7.53
C ALA A 487 -6.60 -23.17 6.46
N ARG A 488 -5.41 -22.57 6.56
CA ARG A 488 -4.95 -21.45 5.71
C ARG A 488 -3.61 -21.68 4.97
N LEU A 489 -3.10 -22.91 4.93
CA LEU A 489 -1.88 -23.27 4.17
C LEU A 489 -2.18 -23.62 2.70
#